data_AF-A0ABD2BWL2-F1
#
_entry.id   AF-A0ABD2BWL2-F1
#
_cell.length_a   1.000
_cell.length_b   1.000
_cell.length_c   1.000
_cell.angle_alpha   90.00
_cell.angle_beta   90.00
_cell.angle_gamma   90.00
#
_symmetry.space_group_name_H-M   'P 1'
#
loop_
_entity.id
_entity.type
_entity.pdbx_description
1 polymer ?
#
loop_
_entity_poly.entity_id
_entity_poly.type
_entity_poly.pdbx_seq_one_letter_code
_entity_poly.pdbx_strand_id
1 'polypeptide(L)'
;MAGFGRLVSPGFYNHFLNARCLLTGSYQFISTKAIKQLENEFFPNKPKKPLTPFFKYMKIMRPSIVNKFPGYKSSDIVKELSARWALEDPEYKFKLNKEYDTEYKEYMVKLIEFEKTITPEQRENYMKIKKNIIKKKECKEDVTLLGKPKRPPSAFILYMLNQMKVQKPVIKNKEYLKQLSIQWNDMNERDKQQFIDQAGKLMDQYNKEKVEWNQNKIKESHKSDSHEQFSDVQNKNKNI
;
A
#
# COMPACT_ATOMS: atom_id res chain seq x y z
N MET A 1 -24.10 -51.84 2.89
CA MET A 1 -24.70 -50.59 2.37
C MET A 1 -23.65 -49.50 2.37
N ALA A 2 -23.61 -48.79 1.24
CA ALA A 2 -22.92 -47.55 0.87
C ALA A 2 -22.00 -46.84 1.89
N GLY A 3 -20.77 -46.57 1.44
CA GLY A 3 -19.83 -45.68 2.09
C GLY A 3 -20.14 -44.20 1.89
N PHE A 4 -19.64 -43.39 2.81
CA PHE A 4 -19.59 -41.93 2.70
C PHE A 4 -18.13 -41.48 2.60
N GLY A 5 -17.73 -41.14 1.38
CA GLY A 5 -16.43 -40.55 1.08
C GLY A 5 -16.28 -39.17 1.71
N ARG A 6 -15.15 -38.95 2.41
CA ARG A 6 -14.68 -37.60 2.71
C ARG A 6 -14.12 -36.99 1.43
N LEU A 7 -14.85 -36.02 0.90
CA LEU A 7 -14.37 -35.10 -0.14
C LEU A 7 -13.21 -34.29 0.43
N VAL A 8 -11.99 -34.69 0.10
CA VAL A 8 -10.78 -33.86 0.22
C VAL A 8 -10.84 -32.86 -0.93
N SER A 9 -11.23 -31.62 -0.64
CA SER A 9 -11.11 -30.52 -1.59
C SER A 9 -9.64 -30.10 -1.70
N PRO A 10 -9.03 -30.09 -2.90
CA PRO A 10 -7.67 -29.60 -3.06
C PRO A 10 -7.67 -28.07 -2.98
N GLY A 11 -7.22 -27.55 -1.84
CA GLY A 11 -7.08 -26.11 -1.60
C GLY A 11 -6.07 -25.49 -2.56
N PHE A 12 -6.55 -24.60 -3.43
CA PHE A 12 -5.76 -23.80 -4.35
C PHE A 12 -4.73 -22.91 -3.61
N TYR A 13 -3.45 -23.10 -3.94
CA TYR A 13 -2.32 -22.31 -3.46
C TYR A 13 -2.33 -20.89 -4.02
N ASN A 14 -3.03 -19.95 -3.36
CA ASN A 14 -2.93 -18.51 -3.69
C ASN A 14 -2.71 -17.60 -2.47
N HIS A 15 -2.34 -18.15 -1.30
CA HIS A 15 -2.21 -17.36 -0.06
C HIS A 15 -0.81 -16.77 0.24
N PHE A 16 0.21 -17.00 -0.59
CA PHE A 16 1.57 -16.50 -0.33
C PHE A 16 1.71 -14.97 -0.36
N LEU A 17 0.78 -14.26 -1.00
CA LEU A 17 0.79 -12.79 -1.01
C LEU A 17 0.34 -12.15 0.32
N ASN A 18 -0.32 -12.90 1.21
CA ASN A 18 -0.72 -12.39 2.54
C ASN A 18 0.42 -12.37 3.55
N ALA A 19 1.44 -13.23 3.43
CA ALA A 19 2.52 -13.30 4.41
C ALA A 19 3.42 -12.05 4.40
N ARG A 20 3.67 -11.46 3.22
CA ARG A 20 4.45 -10.23 3.07
C ARG A 20 3.75 -9.01 3.69
N CYS A 21 2.42 -9.08 3.70
CA CYS A 21 1.50 -8.05 4.15
C CYS A 21 1.41 -7.93 5.68
N LEU A 22 1.80 -8.97 6.43
CA LEU A 22 1.83 -8.95 7.90
C LEU A 22 3.13 -8.35 8.47
N LEU A 23 4.21 -8.30 7.68
CA LEU A 23 5.54 -7.93 8.16
C LEU A 23 5.96 -6.48 7.84
N THR A 24 5.27 -5.78 6.94
CA THR A 24 5.63 -4.41 6.57
C THR A 24 4.39 -3.52 6.54
N GLY A 25 4.33 -2.53 7.43
CA GLY A 25 3.28 -1.50 7.50
C GLY A 25 3.28 -0.50 6.33
N SER A 26 3.88 -0.84 5.19
CA SER A 26 4.16 0.08 4.09
C SER A 26 3.10 0.07 2.97
N TYR A 27 1.81 -0.04 3.31
CA TYR A 27 0.75 -0.13 2.31
C TYR A 27 0.48 1.17 1.56
N GLN A 28 0.73 2.32 2.20
CA GLN A 28 0.55 3.64 1.58
C GLN A 28 1.41 3.82 0.31
N PHE A 29 2.55 3.12 0.22
CA PHE A 29 3.47 3.19 -0.92
C PHE A 29 3.17 2.19 -2.04
N ILE A 30 2.41 1.12 -1.77
CA ILE A 30 2.13 0.08 -2.75
C ILE A 30 1.10 0.58 -3.78
N SER A 31 0.10 1.35 -3.37
CA SER A 31 -0.96 1.83 -4.26
C SER A 31 -0.46 2.88 -5.26
N THR A 32 0.37 3.83 -4.83
CA THR A 32 0.92 4.88 -5.71
C THR A 32 1.90 4.31 -6.72
N LYS A 33 2.70 3.31 -6.32
CA LYS A 33 3.57 2.56 -7.23
C LYS A 33 2.77 1.72 -8.23
N ALA A 34 1.71 1.03 -7.77
CA ALA A 34 0.84 0.24 -8.64
C ALA A 34 0.12 1.09 -9.69
N ILE A 35 -0.37 2.28 -9.32
CA ILE A 35 -1.01 3.20 -10.28
C ILE A 35 0.01 3.71 -11.30
N LYS A 36 1.23 4.06 -10.89
CA LYS A 36 2.30 4.47 -11.81
C LYS A 36 2.71 3.34 -12.75
N GLN A 37 2.79 2.12 -12.24
CA GLN A 37 3.10 0.95 -13.06
C GLN A 37 1.99 0.69 -14.09
N LEU A 38 0.72 0.72 -13.66
CA LEU A 38 -0.44 0.61 -14.55
C LEU A 38 -0.41 1.70 -15.63
N GLU A 39 -0.08 2.93 -15.25
CA GLU A 39 0.05 4.04 -16.19
C GLU A 39 1.17 3.77 -17.22
N ASN A 40 2.30 3.22 -16.82
CA ASN A 40 3.37 2.85 -17.75
C ASN A 40 2.99 1.66 -18.64
N GLU A 41 2.16 0.71 -18.16
CA GLU A 41 1.70 -0.44 -18.95
C GLU A 41 0.70 -0.02 -20.04
N PHE A 42 -0.22 0.88 -19.72
CA PHE A 42 -1.20 1.42 -20.68
C PHE A 42 -0.60 2.50 -21.58
N PHE A 43 0.34 3.28 -21.05
CA PHE A 43 0.87 4.50 -21.67
C PHE A 43 2.41 4.54 -21.57
N PRO A 44 3.15 3.60 -22.18
CA PRO A 44 4.61 3.49 -22.03
C PRO A 44 5.36 4.71 -22.55
N ASN A 45 4.83 5.38 -23.57
CA ASN A 45 5.43 6.54 -24.21
C ASN A 45 4.86 7.88 -23.70
N LYS A 46 4.14 7.88 -22.57
CA LYS A 46 3.60 9.12 -22.01
C LYS A 46 4.74 10.09 -21.70
N PRO A 47 4.73 11.32 -22.26
CA PRO A 47 5.76 12.30 -21.97
C PRO A 47 5.86 12.56 -20.46
N LYS A 48 7.09 12.65 -19.95
CA LYS A 48 7.36 13.01 -18.55
C LYS A 48 7.49 14.52 -18.42
N LYS A 49 7.01 15.06 -17.30
CA LYS A 49 7.17 16.48 -16.97
C LYS A 49 8.66 16.84 -16.87
N PRO A 50 9.08 18.01 -17.35
CA PRO A 50 10.45 18.47 -17.18
C PRO A 50 10.76 18.71 -15.70
N LEU A 51 12.05 18.66 -15.36
CA LEU A 51 12.50 18.90 -13.99
C LEU A 51 12.34 20.37 -13.65
N THR A 52 11.80 20.67 -12.46
CA THR A 52 11.72 22.06 -12.00
C THR A 52 13.15 22.62 -11.76
N PRO A 53 13.32 23.95 -11.75
CA PRO A 53 14.62 24.61 -11.60
C PRO A 53 15.46 24.08 -10.43
N PHE A 54 14.84 23.92 -9.26
CA PHE A 54 15.53 23.35 -8.09
C PHE A 54 15.95 21.89 -8.31
N PHE A 55 15.11 21.05 -8.92
CA PHE A 55 15.48 19.67 -9.22
C PHE A 55 16.58 19.57 -10.30
N LYS A 56 16.63 20.51 -11.26
CA LYS A 56 17.76 20.65 -12.20
C LYS A 56 19.05 21.00 -11.46
N TYR A 57 19.00 22.01 -10.59
CA TYR A 57 20.14 22.38 -9.73
C TYR A 57 20.61 21.21 -8.87
N MET A 58 19.69 20.51 -8.20
CA MET A 58 20.01 19.33 -7.41
C MET A 58 20.67 18.23 -8.24
N LYS A 59 20.21 18.00 -9.48
CA LYS A 59 20.83 17.01 -10.38
C LYS A 59 22.30 17.34 -10.66
N ILE A 60 22.62 18.63 -10.80
CA ILE A 60 23.98 19.12 -11.08
C ILE A 60 24.85 19.08 -9.81
N MET A 61 24.33 19.55 -8.68
CA MET A 61 25.12 19.76 -7.46
C MET A 61 25.22 18.54 -6.54
N ARG A 62 24.25 17.62 -6.59
CA ARG A 62 24.22 16.44 -5.71
C ARG A 62 25.48 15.57 -5.80
N PRO A 63 26.05 15.25 -6.99
CA PRO A 63 27.28 14.46 -7.08
C PRO A 63 28.45 15.08 -6.31
N SER A 64 28.60 16.41 -6.34
CA SER A 64 29.65 17.12 -5.61
C SER A 64 29.53 16.92 -4.10
N ILE A 65 28.30 16.97 -3.56
CA ILE A 65 28.07 16.80 -2.12
C ILE A 65 28.22 15.34 -1.69
N VAL A 66 27.74 14.39 -2.52
CA VAL A 66 27.93 12.95 -2.26
C VAL A 66 29.42 12.59 -2.21
N ASN A 67 30.23 13.15 -3.12
CA ASN A 67 31.66 12.89 -3.15
C ASN A 67 32.39 13.51 -1.93
N LYS A 68 31.95 14.68 -1.46
CA LYS A 68 32.52 15.31 -0.25
C LYS A 68 32.10 14.60 1.04
N PHE A 69 30.93 13.98 1.06
CA PHE A 69 30.37 13.32 2.23
C PHE A 69 29.85 11.91 1.89
N PRO A 70 30.75 10.95 1.61
CA PRO A 70 30.38 9.57 1.31
C PRO A 70 29.83 8.91 2.59
N GLY A 71 28.51 8.87 2.74
CA GLY A 71 27.84 8.30 3.92
C GLY A 71 26.65 9.12 4.43
N TYR A 72 26.47 10.35 3.94
CA TYR A 72 25.31 11.15 4.30
C TYR A 72 24.01 10.54 3.79
N LYS A 73 22.96 10.63 4.61
CA LYS A 73 21.62 10.25 4.17
C LYS A 73 21.15 11.20 3.09
N SER A 74 20.39 10.67 2.12
CA SER A 74 19.83 11.50 1.03
C SER A 74 19.00 12.68 1.54
N SER A 75 18.34 12.54 2.69
CA SER A 75 17.62 13.64 3.34
C SER A 75 18.52 14.81 3.71
N ASP A 76 19.72 14.52 4.24
CA ASP A 76 20.63 15.55 4.73
C ASP A 76 21.34 16.25 3.57
N ILE A 77 21.63 15.50 2.51
CA ILE A 77 22.12 16.05 1.24
C ILE A 77 21.11 17.03 0.63
N VAL A 78 19.80 16.69 0.64
CA VAL A 78 18.75 17.56 0.11
C VAL A 78 18.60 18.83 0.96
N LYS A 79 18.70 18.73 2.30
CA LYS A 79 18.67 19.91 3.18
C LYS A 79 19.81 20.87 2.87
N GLU A 80 21.04 20.36 2.76
CA GLU A 80 22.21 21.17 2.39
C GLU A 80 22.02 21.85 1.02
N LEU A 81 21.51 21.12 0.03
CA LEU A 81 21.22 21.69 -1.30
C LEU A 81 20.12 22.74 -1.28
N SER A 82 19.08 22.57 -0.46
CA SER A 82 18.03 23.58 -0.33
C SER A 82 18.55 24.87 0.31
N ALA A 83 19.47 24.77 1.28
CA ALA A 83 20.10 25.94 1.89
C ALA A 83 21.00 26.67 0.88
N ARG A 84 21.80 25.92 0.11
CA ARG A 84 22.62 26.51 -0.97
C ARG A 84 21.77 27.15 -2.06
N TRP A 85 20.69 26.48 -2.49
CA TRP A 85 19.76 27.04 -3.45
C TRP A 85 19.12 28.34 -2.95
N ALA A 86 18.82 28.48 -1.66
CA ALA A 86 18.28 29.73 -1.13
C ALA A 86 19.27 30.90 -1.29
N LEU A 87 20.56 30.65 -1.06
CA LEU A 87 21.65 31.64 -1.16
C LEU A 87 22.20 31.84 -2.58
N GLU A 88 21.87 30.94 -3.52
CA GLU A 88 22.37 30.99 -4.89
C GLU A 88 21.91 32.25 -5.63
N ASP A 89 22.73 32.68 -6.59
CA ASP A 89 22.54 33.89 -7.39
C ASP A 89 21.17 33.95 -8.11
N PRO A 90 20.42 35.07 -8.01
CA PRO A 90 19.16 35.27 -8.71
C PRO A 90 19.26 35.14 -10.24
N GLU A 91 20.36 35.54 -10.87
CA GLU A 91 20.51 35.46 -12.34
C GLU A 91 20.61 34.00 -12.79
N TYR A 92 21.39 33.19 -12.06
CA TYR A 92 21.45 31.75 -12.29
C TYR A 92 20.08 31.06 -12.11
N LYS A 93 19.31 31.44 -11.07
CA LYS A 93 17.93 30.95 -10.88
C LYS A 93 17.02 31.35 -12.04
N PHE A 94 17.13 32.59 -12.50
CA PHE A 94 16.35 33.11 -13.62
C PHE A 94 16.63 32.33 -14.91
N LYS A 95 17.89 32.01 -15.19
CA LYS A 95 18.26 31.16 -16.33
C LYS A 95 17.60 29.78 -16.26
N LEU A 96 17.66 29.12 -15.10
CA LEU A 96 17.03 27.80 -14.91
C LEU A 96 15.49 27.86 -15.01
N ASN A 97 14.86 28.94 -14.56
CA ASN A 97 13.43 29.19 -14.75
C ASN A 97 13.08 29.31 -16.24
N LYS A 98 13.85 30.10 -16.99
CA LYS A 98 13.63 30.29 -18.43
C LYS A 98 13.77 28.98 -19.21
N GLU A 99 14.79 28.17 -18.89
CA GLU A 99 14.97 26.83 -19.47
C GLU A 99 13.82 25.87 -19.10
N TYR A 100 13.29 25.97 -17.88
CA TYR A 100 12.12 25.18 -17.47
C TYR A 100 10.88 25.57 -18.28
N ASP A 101 10.64 26.87 -18.48
CA ASP A 101 9.48 27.35 -19.24
C ASP A 101 9.52 26.90 -20.70
N THR A 102 10.70 26.88 -21.33
CA THR A 102 10.87 26.37 -22.69
C THR A 102 10.60 24.87 -22.77
N GLU A 103 11.21 24.08 -21.88
CA GLU A 103 10.98 22.63 -21.82
C GLU A 103 9.53 22.29 -21.50
N TYR A 104 8.86 23.12 -20.70
CA TYR A 104 7.45 22.94 -20.35
C TYR A 104 6.54 23.15 -21.56
N LYS A 105 6.83 24.12 -22.43
CA LYS A 105 6.12 24.32 -23.70
C LYS A 105 6.30 23.12 -24.63
N GLU A 106 7.53 22.63 -24.78
CA GLU A 106 7.80 21.41 -25.57
C GLU A 106 7.08 20.19 -25.00
N TYR A 107 7.05 20.05 -23.68
CA TYR A 107 6.32 18.99 -22.99
C TYR A 107 4.82 19.04 -23.29
N MET A 108 4.23 20.23 -23.34
CA MET A 108 2.81 20.41 -23.67
C MET A 108 2.50 19.99 -25.10
N VAL A 109 3.35 20.33 -26.07
CA VAL A 109 3.19 19.89 -27.47
C VAL A 109 3.23 18.37 -27.55
N LYS A 110 4.25 17.74 -26.94
CA LYS A 110 4.37 16.27 -26.87
C LYS A 110 3.17 15.62 -26.19
N LEU A 111 2.60 16.25 -25.16
CA LEU A 111 1.44 15.74 -24.45
C LEU A 111 0.17 15.77 -25.31
N ILE A 112 -0.03 16.84 -26.09
CA ILE A 112 -1.16 16.97 -27.03
C ILE A 112 -1.04 15.91 -28.14
N GLU A 113 0.15 15.74 -28.70
CA GLU A 113 0.43 14.70 -29.69
C GLU A 113 0.18 13.31 -29.12
N PHE A 114 0.67 13.05 -27.91
CA PHE A 114 0.43 11.80 -27.21
C PHE A 114 -1.06 11.55 -26.97
N GLU A 115 -1.82 12.56 -26.53
CA GLU A 115 -3.25 12.40 -26.26
C GLU A 115 -4.05 11.99 -27.50
N LYS A 116 -3.65 12.44 -28.70
CA LYS A 116 -4.26 12.01 -29.97
C LYS A 116 -4.02 10.53 -30.28
N THR A 117 -2.95 9.93 -29.74
CA THR A 117 -2.65 8.50 -29.94
C THR A 117 -3.50 7.57 -29.06
N ILE A 118 -4.17 8.11 -28.03
CA ILE A 118 -4.90 7.31 -27.05
C ILE A 118 -6.31 7.04 -27.54
N THR A 119 -6.67 5.76 -27.65
CA THR A 119 -8.05 5.35 -27.96
C THR A 119 -8.97 5.59 -26.76
N PRO A 120 -10.24 6.02 -26.95
CA PRO A 120 -11.21 6.17 -25.86
C PRO A 120 -11.39 4.90 -25.04
N GLU A 121 -11.37 3.72 -25.67
CA GLU A 121 -11.47 2.42 -25.00
C GLU A 121 -10.28 2.15 -24.06
N GLN A 122 -9.05 2.42 -24.52
CA GLN A 122 -7.85 2.28 -23.68
C GLN A 122 -7.92 3.20 -22.45
N ARG A 123 -8.39 4.44 -22.64
CA ARG A 123 -8.60 5.41 -21.56
C ARG A 123 -9.64 4.90 -20.57
N GLU A 124 -10.77 4.37 -21.04
CA GLU A 124 -11.83 3.85 -20.19
C GLU A 124 -11.36 2.64 -19.38
N ASN A 125 -10.66 1.69 -20.01
CA ASN A 125 -10.12 0.52 -19.33
C ASN A 125 -9.11 0.91 -18.23
N TYR A 126 -8.17 1.81 -18.54
CA TYR A 126 -7.26 2.39 -17.54
C TYR A 126 -8.03 3.00 -16.37
N MET A 127 -9.09 3.78 -16.64
CA MET A 127 -9.90 4.41 -15.60
C MET A 127 -10.65 3.39 -14.74
N LYS A 128 -11.19 2.31 -15.33
CA LYS A 128 -11.83 1.21 -14.59
C LYS A 128 -10.85 0.52 -13.64
N ILE A 129 -9.67 0.14 -14.14
CA ILE A 129 -8.66 -0.54 -13.32
C ILE A 129 -8.14 0.41 -12.22
N LYS A 130 -7.87 1.67 -12.55
CA LYS A 130 -7.45 2.69 -11.58
C LYS A 130 -8.48 2.89 -10.47
N LYS A 131 -9.77 3.02 -10.83
CA LYS A 131 -10.88 3.11 -9.86
C LYS A 131 -10.91 1.88 -8.95
N ASN A 132 -10.72 0.68 -9.49
CA ASN A 132 -10.68 -0.55 -8.70
C ASN A 132 -9.50 -0.60 -7.73
N ILE A 133 -8.33 -0.09 -8.12
CA ILE A 133 -7.16 0.01 -7.23
C ILE A 133 -7.42 1.00 -6.10
N ILE A 134 -8.00 2.17 -6.41
CA ILE A 134 -8.35 3.21 -5.43
C ILE A 134 -9.40 2.68 -4.46
N LYS A 135 -10.50 2.11 -4.96
CA LYS A 135 -11.56 1.50 -4.12
C LYS A 135 -11.00 0.41 -3.22
N LYS A 136 -10.12 -0.46 -3.72
CA LYS A 136 -9.45 -1.49 -2.89
C LYS A 136 -8.54 -0.87 -1.82
N LYS A 137 -7.94 0.30 -2.09
CA LYS A 137 -7.14 1.05 -1.12
C LYS A 137 -8.04 1.65 -0.05
N GLU A 138 -9.08 2.37 -0.44
CA GLU A 138 -10.07 2.99 0.46
C GLU A 138 -10.72 1.93 1.36
N CYS A 139 -11.26 0.85 0.80
CA CYS A 139 -11.85 -0.22 1.62
C CYS A 139 -10.86 -0.84 2.62
N LYS A 140 -9.56 -0.86 2.31
CA LYS A 140 -8.53 -1.37 3.24
C LYS A 140 -8.15 -0.32 4.27
N GLU A 141 -8.04 0.95 3.88
CA GLU A 141 -7.78 2.07 4.76
C GLU A 141 -8.92 2.24 5.77
N ASP A 142 -10.18 2.18 5.32
CA ASP A 142 -11.37 2.14 6.15
C ASP A 142 -11.30 0.98 7.14
N VAL A 143 -10.97 -0.23 6.67
CA VAL A 143 -10.80 -1.40 7.56
C VAL A 143 -9.72 -1.15 8.62
N THR A 144 -8.60 -0.49 8.27
CA THR A 144 -7.53 -0.20 9.23
C THR A 144 -7.85 0.95 10.18
N LEU A 145 -8.52 2.00 9.69
CA LEU A 145 -8.80 3.23 10.41
C LEU A 145 -10.01 3.08 11.33
N LEU A 146 -11.00 2.27 10.93
CA LEU A 146 -12.16 1.93 11.75
C LEU A 146 -11.83 0.94 12.89
N GLY A 147 -10.56 0.59 13.09
CA GLY A 147 -10.15 -0.32 14.16
C GLY A 147 -10.71 -1.73 14.03
N LYS A 148 -11.07 -2.16 12.80
CA LYS A 148 -11.64 -3.50 12.58
C LYS A 148 -10.61 -4.55 13.02
N PRO A 149 -11.00 -5.52 13.88
CA PRO A 149 -10.10 -6.59 14.30
C PRO A 149 -9.48 -7.27 13.08
N LYS A 150 -8.19 -7.60 13.15
CA LYS A 150 -7.46 -8.29 12.08
C LYS A 150 -7.62 -9.79 12.26
N ARG A 151 -7.81 -10.51 11.15
CA ARG A 151 -7.86 -11.97 11.19
C ARG A 151 -6.53 -12.53 11.73
N PRO A 152 -6.55 -13.44 12.71
CA PRO A 152 -5.35 -13.97 13.31
C PRO A 152 -4.61 -14.90 12.34
N PRO A 153 -3.29 -15.09 12.55
CA PRO A 153 -2.49 -16.04 11.77
C PRO A 153 -3.00 -17.48 11.94
N SER A 154 -2.95 -18.28 10.87
CA SER A 154 -3.26 -19.71 10.96
C SER A 154 -2.11 -20.48 11.62
N ALA A 155 -2.35 -21.76 11.95
CA ALA A 155 -1.38 -22.66 12.58
C ALA A 155 -0.02 -22.69 11.85
N PHE A 156 -0.05 -22.82 10.52
CA PHE A 156 1.17 -22.80 9.70
C PHE A 156 1.91 -21.45 9.77
N ILE A 157 1.19 -20.33 9.80
CA ILE A 157 1.80 -19.00 9.91
C ILE A 157 2.39 -18.79 11.30
N LEU A 158 1.76 -19.29 12.36
CA LEU A 158 2.33 -19.28 13.71
C LEU A 158 3.62 -20.10 13.79
N TYR A 159 3.62 -21.30 13.20
CA TYR A 159 4.82 -22.12 13.06
C TYR A 159 5.92 -21.37 12.30
N MET A 160 5.60 -20.82 11.13
CA MET A 160 6.52 -20.03 10.32
C MET A 160 7.10 -18.84 11.09
N LEU A 161 6.27 -18.09 11.81
CA LEU A 161 6.71 -16.97 12.65
C LEU A 161 7.62 -17.44 13.79
N ASN A 162 7.35 -18.61 14.38
CA ASN A 162 8.21 -19.20 15.39
C ASN A 162 9.58 -19.59 14.81
N GLN A 163 9.59 -20.26 13.67
CA GLN A 163 10.83 -20.64 12.98
C GLN A 163 11.66 -19.42 12.55
N MET A 164 11.02 -18.35 12.08
CA MET A 164 11.70 -17.08 11.73
C MET A 164 12.26 -16.33 12.95
N LYS A 165 11.78 -16.59 14.17
CA LYS A 165 12.37 -16.03 15.41
C LYS A 165 13.60 -16.82 15.84
N VAL A 166 13.54 -18.15 15.74
CA VAL A 166 14.61 -19.07 16.14
C VAL A 166 15.77 -19.00 15.16
N GLN A 167 15.47 -18.98 13.86
CA GLN A 167 16.44 -18.84 12.79
C GLN A 167 16.21 -17.47 12.14
N LYS A 168 17.24 -16.62 12.11
CA LYS A 168 17.22 -15.38 11.30
C LYS A 168 17.89 -15.70 9.95
N PRO A 169 17.15 -16.24 8.97
CA PRO A 169 17.75 -16.60 7.69
C PRO A 169 18.26 -15.34 6.97
N VAL A 170 19.50 -15.42 6.48
CA VAL A 170 20.10 -14.44 5.55
C VAL A 170 19.56 -14.66 4.11
N ILE A 171 18.91 -15.80 3.86
CA ILE A 171 18.46 -16.25 2.55
C ILE A 171 17.24 -15.46 2.05
N LYS A 172 17.15 -15.31 0.72
CA LYS A 172 16.00 -14.77 -0.01
C LYS A 172 14.71 -15.48 0.44
N ASN A 173 13.84 -14.75 1.16
CA ASN A 173 12.63 -15.22 1.85
C ASN A 173 11.75 -16.26 1.08
N LYS A 174 11.77 -16.32 -0.25
CA LYS A 174 10.92 -17.21 -1.05
C LYS A 174 11.31 -18.69 -0.92
N GLU A 175 12.60 -19.02 -0.90
CA GLU A 175 13.06 -20.42 -0.84
C GLU A 175 12.92 -21.00 0.56
N TYR A 176 13.27 -20.19 1.57
CA TYR A 176 13.08 -20.55 2.97
C TYR A 176 11.61 -20.83 3.31
N LEU A 177 10.68 -20.03 2.80
CA LEU A 177 9.24 -20.28 2.99
C LEU A 177 8.77 -21.60 2.35
N LYS A 178 9.36 -22.01 1.22
CA LYS A 178 9.06 -23.33 0.62
C LYS A 178 9.56 -24.47 1.50
N GLN A 179 10.78 -24.34 2.05
CA GLN A 179 11.35 -25.33 2.97
C GLN A 179 10.47 -25.47 4.22
N LEU A 180 10.04 -24.36 4.82
CA LEU A 180 9.13 -24.38 5.97
C LEU A 180 7.78 -25.04 5.64
N SER A 181 7.27 -24.87 4.41
CA SER A 181 6.05 -25.55 3.97
C SER A 181 6.22 -27.06 3.88
N ILE A 182 7.37 -27.54 3.39
CA ILE A 182 7.68 -28.97 3.32
C ILE A 182 7.83 -29.54 4.73
N GLN A 183 8.62 -28.87 5.58
CA GLN A 183 8.81 -29.23 6.98
C GLN A 183 7.49 -29.27 7.75
N TRP A 184 6.60 -28.30 7.51
CA TRP A 184 5.27 -28.32 8.12
C TRP A 184 4.47 -29.54 7.67
N ASN A 185 4.51 -29.93 6.39
CA ASN A 185 3.77 -31.10 5.93
C ASN A 185 4.32 -32.40 6.53
N ASP A 186 5.64 -32.52 6.68
CA ASP A 186 6.33 -33.70 7.21
C ASP A 186 6.30 -33.79 8.76
N MET A 187 5.90 -32.71 9.44
CA MET A 187 5.89 -32.64 10.90
C MET A 187 4.84 -33.57 11.54
N ASN A 188 5.17 -34.10 12.72
CA ASN A 188 4.28 -34.94 13.52
C ASN A 188 2.99 -34.21 13.91
N GLU A 189 1.89 -34.95 14.02
CA GLU A 189 0.59 -34.39 14.40
C GLU A 189 0.62 -33.70 15.77
N ARG A 190 1.38 -34.24 16.73
CA ARG A 190 1.52 -33.64 18.07
C ARG A 190 2.11 -32.22 18.02
N ASP A 191 3.17 -32.05 17.23
CA ASP A 191 3.85 -30.76 17.08
C ASP A 191 3.04 -29.79 16.23
N LYS A 192 2.23 -30.28 15.28
CA LYS A 192 1.24 -29.46 14.57
C LYS A 192 0.12 -29.01 15.50
N GLN A 193 -0.34 -29.90 16.39
CA GLN A 193 -1.50 -29.68 17.24
C GLN A 193 -1.31 -28.46 18.15
N GLN A 194 -0.12 -28.25 18.70
CA GLN A 194 0.16 -27.06 19.51
C GLN A 194 -0.13 -25.74 18.76
N PHE A 195 0.19 -25.68 17.46
CA PHE A 195 -0.04 -24.50 16.64
C PHE A 195 -1.49 -24.42 16.15
N ILE A 196 -2.15 -25.56 15.94
CA ILE A 196 -3.58 -25.64 15.61
C ILE A 196 -4.41 -25.12 16.78
N ASP A 197 -4.11 -25.56 18.00
CA ASP A 197 -4.79 -25.13 19.22
C ASP A 197 -4.56 -23.63 19.49
N GLN A 198 -3.32 -23.15 19.33
CA GLN A 198 -3.00 -21.73 19.42
C GLN A 198 -3.75 -20.90 18.38
N ALA A 199 -3.78 -21.35 17.12
CA ALA A 199 -4.52 -20.67 16.06
C ALA A 199 -6.04 -20.68 16.31
N GLY A 200 -6.58 -21.79 16.84
CA GLY A 200 -7.97 -21.91 17.25
C GLY A 200 -8.34 -20.88 18.31
N LYS A 201 -7.57 -20.82 19.41
CA LYS A 201 -7.77 -19.83 20.49
C LYS A 201 -7.74 -18.38 19.97
N LEU A 202 -6.76 -18.06 19.11
CA LEU A 202 -6.68 -16.73 18.51
C LEU A 202 -7.87 -16.43 17.59
N MET A 203 -8.34 -17.42 16.83
CA MET A 203 -9.51 -17.29 15.95
C MET A 203 -10.79 -17.07 16.75
N ASP A 204 -10.96 -17.77 17.87
CA ASP A 204 -12.11 -17.59 18.77
C ASP A 204 -12.12 -16.20 19.40
N GLN A 205 -10.96 -15.73 19.86
CA GLN A 205 -10.80 -14.37 20.36
C GLN A 205 -11.16 -13.34 19.28
N TYR A 206 -10.62 -13.49 18.07
CA TYR A 206 -10.95 -12.61 16.94
C TYR A 206 -12.43 -12.62 16.59
N ASN A 207 -13.10 -13.78 16.64
CA ASN A 207 -14.53 -13.87 16.37
C ASN A 207 -15.34 -13.07 17.40
N LYS A 208 -14.96 -13.11 18.69
CA LYS A 208 -15.58 -12.29 19.74
C LYS A 208 -15.37 -10.80 19.49
N GLU A 209 -14.11 -10.38 19.29
CA GLU A 209 -13.76 -8.98 19.01
C GLU A 209 -14.48 -8.45 17.76
N LYS A 210 -14.61 -9.27 16.72
CA LYS A 210 -15.32 -8.91 15.49
C LYS A 210 -16.82 -8.70 15.72
N VAL A 211 -17.46 -9.52 16.55
CA VAL A 211 -18.87 -9.36 16.90
C VAL A 211 -19.07 -8.08 17.72
N GLU A 212 -18.22 -7.84 18.72
CA GLU A 212 -18.23 -6.61 19.52
C GLU A 212 -18.03 -5.37 18.64
N TRP A 213 -17.08 -5.41 17.71
CA TRP A 213 -16.83 -4.32 16.76
C TRP A 213 -18.05 -4.05 15.87
N ASN A 214 -18.70 -5.09 15.35
CA ASN A 214 -19.92 -4.94 14.55
C ASN A 214 -21.07 -4.31 15.38
N GLN A 215 -21.24 -4.74 16.63
CA GLN A 215 -22.25 -4.18 17.53
C GLN A 215 -21.99 -2.70 17.85
N ASN A 216 -20.73 -2.34 18.11
CA ASN A 216 -20.35 -0.95 18.36
C ASN A 216 -20.60 -0.07 17.13
N LYS A 217 -20.33 -0.57 15.91
CA LYS A 217 -20.64 0.14 14.68
C LYS A 217 -22.14 0.41 14.49
N ILE A 218 -22.99 -0.57 14.79
CA ILE A 218 -24.45 -0.42 14.74
C ILE A 218 -24.92 0.62 15.76
N LYS A 219 -24.38 0.60 16.98
CA LYS A 219 -24.69 1.58 18.03
C LYS A 219 -24.24 2.99 17.64
N GLU A 220 -23.05 3.16 17.08
CA GLU A 220 -22.55 4.45 16.58
C GLU A 220 -23.45 5.01 15.47
N SER A 221 -23.90 4.17 14.53
CA SER A 221 -24.84 4.56 13.46
C SER A 221 -26.21 4.99 14.03
N HIS A 222 -26.76 4.25 14.99
CA HIS A 222 -28.03 4.65 15.61
C HIS A 222 -27.90 5.93 16.46
N LYS A 223 -26.71 6.20 17.00
CA LYS A 223 -26.43 7.42 17.77
C LYS A 223 -26.25 8.65 16.89
N SER A 224 -25.74 8.51 15.66
CA SER A 224 -25.71 9.60 14.68
C SER A 224 -27.11 9.93 14.15
N ASP A 225 -27.91 8.91 13.82
CA ASP A 225 -29.27 9.10 13.29
C ASP A 225 -30.23 9.71 14.33
N SER A 226 -30.07 9.35 15.61
CA SER A 226 -30.84 9.95 16.70
C SER A 226 -30.41 11.37 17.04
N HIS A 227 -29.14 11.75 16.77
CA HIS A 227 -28.68 13.12 16.95
C HIS A 227 -29.19 14.06 15.85
N GLU A 228 -29.30 13.57 14.61
CA GLU A 228 -29.92 14.30 13.49
C GLU A 228 -31.44 14.49 13.70
N GLN A 229 -32.14 13.46 14.17
CA GLN A 229 -33.57 13.58 14.50
C GLN A 229 -33.83 14.54 15.68
N PHE A 230 -32.93 14.61 16.66
CA PHE A 230 -33.04 15.58 17.75
C PHE A 230 -32.76 17.03 17.29
N SER A 231 -31.83 17.25 16.35
CA SER A 231 -31.60 18.59 15.78
C SER A 231 -32.76 19.07 14.89
N ASP A 232 -33.39 18.17 14.15
CA ASP A 232 -34.52 18.51 13.27
C ASP A 232 -35.80 18.82 14.04
N VAL A 233 -36.03 18.16 15.18
CA VAL A 233 -37.16 18.44 16.07
C VAL A 233 -36.95 19.77 16.82
N GLN A 234 -35.73 20.09 17.23
CA GLN A 234 -35.42 21.37 17.89
C GLN A 234 -35.48 22.57 16.93
N ASN A 235 -35.18 22.39 15.64
CA ASN A 235 -35.33 23.43 14.63
C ASN A 235 -36.78 23.67 14.19
N LYS A 236 -37.65 22.65 14.27
CA LYS A 236 -39.10 22.84 14.02
C LYS A 236 -39.81 23.57 15.16
N ASN A 237 -39.41 23.34 16.41
CA ASN A 237 -40.00 24.00 17.59
C ASN A 237 -39.51 25.44 17.84
N LYS A 238 -38.56 25.95 17.04
CA LYS A 238 -38.12 27.36 17.07
C LYS A 238 -38.77 28.24 16.00
N ASN A 239 -39.58 27.66 15.11
CA ASN A 239 -40.29 28.37 14.02
C ASN A 239 -41.82 28.37 14.20
N ILE A 240 -42.29 28.18 15.44
CA ILE A 240 -43.67 28.44 15.89
C ILE A 240 -43.57 29.47 17.01
#